data_AF-A0A8X6T9H8-F1
#
_entry.id   AF-A0A8X6T9H8-F1
#
_cell.length_a   1.000
_cell.length_b   1.000
_cell.length_c   1.000
_cell.angle_alpha   90.00
_cell.angle_beta   90.00
_cell.angle_gamma   90.00
#
_symmetry.space_group_name_H-M   'P 1'
#
loop_
_entity.id
_entity.type
_entity.pdbx_description
1 polymer ?
#
loop_
_entity_poly.entity_id
_entity_poly.type
_entity_poly.pdbx_seq_one_letter_code
_entity_poly.pdbx_strand_id
1 'polypeptide(L)'
;MSESSKRRMWKMRFTGKLLKSAIFIVCVGCFSWQSADFLQLYLTYPTATSVDVNFPEVLIKPAVTICSSNPSSRRTFCYKYPHLCQKPNNLRKFCKKQPHFCEYDTSNLVYRIFDRIFLVLHE
;
A
#
# COMPACT_ATOMS: atom_id res chain seq x y z
N MET A 1 -72.93 -18.98 38.35
CA MET A 1 -71.58 -18.89 37.72
C MET A 1 -71.10 -17.44 37.82
N SER A 2 -70.08 -17.15 38.65
CA SER A 2 -69.70 -15.78 39.09
C SER A 2 -69.01 -14.95 37.98
N GLU A 3 -69.37 -13.66 37.88
CA GLU A 3 -68.74 -12.65 37.00
C GLU A 3 -67.22 -12.52 37.18
N SER A 4 -66.71 -12.84 38.37
CA SER A 4 -65.27 -12.79 38.67
C SER A 4 -64.47 -13.81 37.86
N SER A 5 -65.07 -14.94 37.48
CA SER A 5 -64.43 -16.00 36.70
C SER A 5 -64.35 -15.64 35.20
N LYS A 6 -65.39 -14.98 34.66
CA LYS A 6 -65.40 -14.48 33.27
C LYS A 6 -64.32 -13.44 33.01
N ARG A 7 -64.09 -12.52 33.97
CA ARG A 7 -63.04 -11.49 33.86
C ARG A 7 -61.63 -12.10 33.85
N ARG A 8 -61.36 -13.15 34.64
CA ARG A 8 -60.04 -13.83 34.65
C ARG A 8 -59.77 -14.55 33.33
N MET A 9 -60.76 -15.27 32.79
CA MET A 9 -60.60 -15.96 31.50
C MET A 9 -60.39 -14.97 30.35
N TRP A 10 -61.09 -13.83 30.34
CA TRP A 10 -60.91 -12.81 29.29
C TRP A 10 -59.51 -12.18 29.37
N LYS A 11 -59.01 -11.91 30.59
CA LYS A 11 -57.66 -11.38 30.82
C LYS A 11 -56.57 -12.35 30.34
N MET A 12 -56.65 -13.63 30.69
CA MET A 12 -55.69 -14.67 30.22
C MET A 12 -55.68 -14.82 28.69
N ARG A 13 -56.85 -14.83 28.04
CA ARG A 13 -56.95 -14.91 26.57
C ARG A 13 -56.37 -13.68 25.87
N PHE A 14 -56.56 -12.49 26.46
CA PHE A 14 -56.06 -11.23 25.91
C PHE A 14 -54.54 -11.10 26.08
N THR A 15 -54.01 -11.44 27.26
CA THR A 15 -52.56 -11.46 27.52
C THR A 15 -51.82 -12.43 26.59
N GLY A 16 -52.37 -13.62 26.32
CA GLY A 16 -51.76 -14.58 25.39
C GLY A 16 -51.69 -14.07 23.94
N LYS A 17 -52.70 -13.33 23.48
CA LYS A 17 -52.71 -12.72 22.14
C LYS A 17 -51.74 -11.55 22.04
N LEU A 18 -51.68 -10.70 23.07
CA LEU A 18 -50.73 -9.59 23.14
C LEU A 18 -49.28 -10.09 23.19
N LEU A 19 -49.00 -11.14 23.96
CA LEU A 19 -47.67 -11.75 24.01
C LEU A 19 -47.26 -12.29 22.63
N LYS A 20 -48.15 -13.02 21.95
CA LYS A 20 -47.90 -13.51 20.60
C LYS A 20 -47.63 -12.38 19.60
N SER A 21 -48.40 -11.30 19.69
CA SER A 21 -48.21 -10.11 18.86
C SER A 21 -46.88 -9.40 19.17
N ALA A 22 -46.51 -9.27 20.44
CA ALA A 22 -45.26 -8.64 20.85
C ALA A 22 -44.04 -9.43 20.35
N ILE A 23 -44.07 -10.76 20.48
CA ILE A 23 -43.03 -11.65 19.95
C ILE A 23 -42.92 -11.48 18.43
N PHE A 24 -44.06 -11.44 17.72
CA PHE A 24 -44.05 -11.24 16.28
C PHE A 24 -43.42 -9.91 15.87
N ILE A 25 -43.75 -8.81 16.55
CA ILE A 25 -43.17 -7.49 16.30
C ILE A 25 -41.66 -7.49 16.55
N VAL A 26 -41.21 -8.10 17.65
CA VAL A 26 -39.78 -8.23 17.96
C VAL A 26 -39.06 -9.04 16.88
N CYS A 27 -39.62 -10.18 16.46
CA CYS A 27 -39.04 -11.00 15.39
C CYS A 27 -38.93 -10.24 14.06
N VAL A 28 -39.98 -9.51 13.65
CA VAL A 28 -39.97 -8.71 12.41
C VAL A 28 -38.96 -7.56 12.52
N GLY A 29 -38.85 -6.92 13.69
CA GLY A 29 -37.87 -5.88 13.95
C GLY A 29 -36.43 -6.39 13.81
N CYS A 30 -36.10 -7.49 14.49
CA CYS A 30 -34.78 -8.11 14.41
C CYS A 30 -34.46 -8.58 12.98
N PHE A 31 -35.43 -9.17 12.27
CA PHE A 31 -35.25 -9.61 10.89
C PHE A 31 -34.98 -8.43 9.94
N SER A 32 -35.71 -7.33 10.11
CA SER A 32 -35.52 -6.12 9.31
C SER A 32 -34.16 -5.49 9.56
N TRP A 33 -33.73 -5.45 10.83
CA TRP A 33 -32.39 -4.97 11.21
C TRP A 33 -31.28 -5.81 10.57
N GLN A 34 -31.37 -7.14 10.70
CA GLN A 34 -30.39 -8.06 10.11
C GLN A 34 -30.35 -7.96 8.58
N SER A 35 -31.51 -7.78 7.95
CA SER A 35 -31.61 -7.63 6.50
C SER A 35 -31.00 -6.31 6.01
N ALA A 36 -31.15 -5.22 6.76
CA ALA A 36 -30.57 -3.92 6.44
C ALA A 36 -29.03 -3.95 6.51
N ASP A 37 -28.47 -4.59 7.54
CA ASP A 37 -27.01 -4.76 7.69
C ASP A 37 -26.42 -5.57 6.53
N PHE A 38 -27.10 -6.67 6.15
CA PHE A 38 -26.70 -7.47 4.99
C PHE A 38 -26.80 -6.68 3.67
N LEU A 39 -27.84 -5.87 3.51
CA LEU A 39 -28.00 -5.01 2.34
C LEU A 39 -26.90 -3.95 2.26
N GLN A 40 -26.52 -3.36 3.40
CA GLN A 40 -25.41 -2.40 3.46
C GLN A 40 -24.09 -3.07 3.08
N LEU A 41 -23.83 -4.28 3.59
CA LEU A 41 -22.65 -5.08 3.20
C LEU A 41 -22.65 -5.44 1.72
N TYR A 42 -23.82 -5.72 1.13
CA TYR A 42 -23.94 -6.00 -0.29
C TYR A 42 -23.61 -4.75 -1.14
N LEU A 43 -24.11 -3.59 -0.72
CA LEU A 43 -23.90 -2.31 -1.42
C LEU A 43 -22.47 -1.78 -1.31
N THR A 44 -21.68 -2.22 -0.33
CA THR A 44 -20.26 -1.87 -0.24
C THR A 44 -19.37 -2.68 -1.17
N TYR A 45 -19.93 -3.67 -1.89
CA TYR A 45 -19.20 -4.54 -2.83
C TYR A 45 -17.83 -5.00 -2.31
N PRO A 46 -17.75 -5.58 -1.10
CA PRO A 46 -16.47 -6.00 -0.56
C PRO A 46 -15.90 -7.13 -1.42
N THR A 47 -14.73 -6.89 -2.01
CA THR A 47 -14.01 -7.91 -2.77
C THR A 47 -13.14 -8.74 -1.82
N ALA A 48 -13.34 -10.05 -1.79
CA ALA A 48 -12.44 -10.97 -1.12
C ALA A 48 -11.38 -11.47 -2.09
N THR A 49 -10.10 -11.29 -1.75
CA THR A 49 -8.98 -11.83 -2.52
C THR A 49 -8.46 -13.10 -1.86
N SER A 50 -8.66 -14.25 -2.48
CA SER A 50 -7.99 -15.49 -2.08
C SER A 50 -6.60 -15.56 -2.71
N VAL A 51 -5.56 -15.60 -1.88
CA VAL A 51 -4.18 -15.78 -2.33
C VAL A 51 -3.86 -17.27 -2.29
N ASP A 52 -3.45 -17.81 -3.43
CA ASP A 52 -2.97 -19.18 -3.56
C ASP A 52 -1.58 -19.16 -4.20
N VAL A 53 -0.67 -19.99 -3.69
CA VAL A 53 0.73 -20.02 -4.12
C VAL A 53 0.98 -21.31 -4.89
N ASN A 54 1.12 -21.17 -6.21
CA ASN A 54 1.38 -22.28 -7.11
C ASN A 54 2.81 -22.25 -7.65
N PHE A 55 3.40 -23.43 -7.82
CA PHE A 55 4.72 -23.62 -8.43
C PHE A 55 4.55 -24.24 -9.83
N PRO A 56 4.42 -23.43 -10.89
CA PRO A 56 4.23 -23.94 -12.25
C PRO A 56 5.50 -24.59 -12.81
N GLU A 57 5.34 -25.60 -13.66
CA GLU A 57 6.45 -26.29 -14.35
C GLU A 57 7.21 -25.35 -15.31
N VAL A 58 6.51 -24.36 -15.87
CA VAL A 58 7.08 -23.35 -16.78
C VAL A 58 6.81 -21.95 -16.23
N LEU A 59 7.88 -21.20 -15.94
CA LEU A 59 7.82 -19.83 -15.48
C LEU A 59 8.17 -18.87 -16.61
N ILE A 60 7.27 -17.92 -16.92
CA ILE A 60 7.57 -16.86 -17.88
C ILE A 60 8.61 -15.93 -17.26
N LYS A 61 9.77 -15.81 -17.92
CA LYS A 61 10.86 -14.96 -17.45
C LYS A 61 10.42 -13.49 -17.45
N PRO A 62 10.52 -12.77 -16.33
CA PRO A 62 10.19 -11.35 -16.29
C PRO A 62 11.22 -10.53 -17.06
N ALA A 63 10.80 -9.37 -17.56
CA ALA A 63 11.73 -8.39 -18.10
C ALA A 63 12.59 -7.82 -16.96
N VAL A 64 13.90 -7.97 -17.07
CA VAL A 64 14.85 -7.39 -16.13
C VAL A 64 15.39 -6.10 -16.74
N THR A 65 15.08 -4.96 -16.11
CA THR A 65 15.61 -3.66 -16.52
C THR A 65 16.79 -3.30 -15.64
N ILE A 66 17.97 -3.10 -16.24
CA ILE A 66 19.18 -2.70 -15.54
C ILE A 66 19.43 -1.22 -15.79
N CYS A 67 19.47 -0.42 -14.72
CA CYS A 67 19.76 1.01 -14.79
C CYS A 67 21.10 1.32 -14.11
N SER A 68 21.83 2.27 -14.66
CA SER A 68 22.95 2.89 -13.93
C SER A 68 22.38 3.86 -12.88
N SER A 69 22.96 3.86 -11.69
CA SER A 69 22.67 4.87 -10.66
C SER A 69 23.08 6.28 -11.10
N ASN A 70 23.95 6.39 -12.11
CA ASN A 70 24.34 7.68 -12.66
C ASN A 70 23.25 8.22 -13.61
N PRO A 71 22.61 9.36 -13.27
CA PRO A 71 21.51 9.90 -14.08
C PRO A 71 21.97 10.52 -15.41
N SER A 72 23.24 10.86 -15.54
CA SER A 72 23.81 11.42 -16.76
C SER A 72 25.30 11.06 -16.89
N SER A 73 25.75 10.89 -18.13
CA SER A 73 27.17 10.72 -18.42
C SER A 73 27.93 12.00 -18.07
N ARG A 74 29.06 11.84 -17.36
CA ARG A 74 29.95 12.94 -16.97
C ARG A 74 30.35 13.81 -18.18
N ARG A 75 30.64 13.17 -19.32
CA ARG A 75 31.04 13.86 -20.56
C ARG A 75 29.91 14.76 -21.08
N THR A 76 28.71 14.21 -21.21
CA THR A 76 27.53 14.93 -21.70
C THR A 76 27.15 16.07 -20.75
N PHE A 77 27.25 15.83 -19.44
CA PHE A 77 26.96 16.84 -18.43
C PHE A 77 27.96 18.01 -18.48
N CYS A 78 29.27 17.73 -18.49
CA CYS A 78 30.29 18.77 -18.54
C CYS A 78 30.37 19.50 -19.89
N TYR A 79 29.94 18.86 -20.98
CA TYR A 79 29.77 19.54 -22.27
C TYR A 79 28.66 20.60 -22.20
N LYS A 80 27.52 20.27 -21.59
CA LYS A 80 26.36 21.17 -21.48
C LYS A 80 26.53 22.24 -20.40
N TYR A 81 27.21 21.90 -19.31
CA TYR A 81 27.40 22.78 -18.14
C TYR A 81 28.88 22.81 -17.72
N PRO A 82 29.75 23.48 -18.48
CA PRO A 82 31.19 23.50 -18.19
C PRO A 82 31.53 24.19 -16.86
N HIS A 83 30.72 25.17 -16.43
CA HIS A 83 30.89 25.87 -15.15
C HIS A 83 30.62 25.00 -13.91
N LEU A 84 29.93 23.86 -14.08
CA LEU A 84 29.64 22.90 -13.00
C LEU A 84 30.63 21.74 -12.94
N CYS A 85 31.74 21.82 -13.69
CA CYS A 85 32.75 20.79 -13.72
C CYS A 85 34.13 21.33 -13.34
N GLN A 86 34.88 20.52 -12.59
CA GLN A 86 36.23 20.87 -12.15
C GLN A 86 37.21 19.76 -12.49
N LYS A 87 38.46 20.14 -12.79
CA LYS A 87 39.59 19.21 -12.86
C LYS A 87 40.13 18.94 -11.44
N PRO A 88 40.52 17.70 -11.10
CA PRO A 88 41.07 17.41 -9.78
C PRO A 88 42.43 18.09 -9.60
N ASN A 89 42.58 18.89 -8.54
CA ASN A 89 43.85 19.56 -8.22
C ASN A 89 44.99 18.56 -7.93
N ASN A 90 44.67 17.38 -7.40
CA ASN A 90 45.65 16.32 -7.13
C ASN A 90 45.07 14.95 -7.50
N LEU A 91 45.52 14.41 -8.63
CA LEU A 91 45.07 13.14 -9.17
C LEU A 91 45.34 11.97 -8.21
N ARG A 92 46.52 11.91 -7.58
CA ARG A 92 46.88 10.79 -6.68
C ARG A 92 45.94 10.69 -5.49
N LYS A 93 45.63 11.81 -4.83
CA LYS A 93 44.71 11.84 -3.68
C LYS A 93 43.28 11.50 -4.11
N PHE A 94 42.87 11.97 -5.29
CA PHE A 94 41.56 11.68 -5.87
C PHE A 94 41.37 10.20 -6.20
N CYS A 95 42.32 9.60 -6.92
CA CYS A 95 42.28 8.18 -7.30
C CYS A 95 42.38 7.25 -6.09
N LYS A 96 43.08 7.65 -5.03
CA LYS A 96 43.12 6.87 -3.77
C LYS A 96 41.76 6.82 -3.09
N LYS A 97 41.01 7.93 -3.11
CA LYS A 97 39.65 7.97 -2.55
C LYS A 97 38.63 7.28 -3.46
N GLN A 98 38.81 7.38 -4.78
CA GLN A 98 37.81 6.94 -5.76
C GLN A 98 38.46 6.25 -6.97
N PRO A 99 38.90 4.99 -6.80
CA PRO A 99 39.73 4.28 -7.79
C PRO A 99 38.99 4.01 -9.11
N HIS A 100 37.67 3.83 -9.08
CA HIS A 100 36.86 3.55 -10.27
C HIS A 100 36.85 4.69 -11.30
N PHE A 101 37.22 5.92 -10.91
CA PHE A 101 37.32 7.01 -11.87
C PHE A 101 38.66 7.05 -12.60
N CYS A 102 39.68 6.36 -12.09
CA CYS A 102 41.04 6.39 -12.61
C CYS A 102 41.46 5.08 -13.29
N GLU A 103 40.51 4.20 -13.57
CA GLU A 103 40.73 2.92 -14.27
C GLU A 103 41.06 3.11 -15.76
N TYR A 104 40.73 4.27 -16.32
CA TYR A 104 40.97 4.64 -17.72
C TYR A 104 41.70 5.99 -17.82
N ASP A 105 42.02 6.44 -19.04
CA ASP A 105 42.75 7.68 -19.33
C ASP A 105 42.32 8.85 -18.42
N THR A 106 43.28 9.31 -17.61
CA THR A 106 43.10 10.35 -16.59
C THR A 106 43.41 11.76 -17.11
N SER A 107 43.93 11.90 -18.33
CA SER A 107 44.37 13.19 -18.90
C SER A 107 43.22 14.19 -19.08
N ASN A 108 42.00 13.70 -19.30
CA ASN A 108 40.79 14.51 -19.48
C ASN A 108 39.76 14.31 -18.36
N LEU A 109 40.21 13.91 -17.17
CA LEU A 109 39.31 13.62 -16.06
C LEU A 109 38.70 14.92 -15.50
N VAL A 110 37.39 15.03 -15.68
CA VAL A 110 36.55 16.09 -15.09
C VAL A 110 35.46 15.44 -14.25
N TYR A 111 35.16 16.06 -13.12
CA TYR A 111 34.10 15.62 -12.21
C TYR A 111 33.13 16.78 -11.96
N ARG A 112 31.90 16.45 -11.58
CA ARG A 112 30.88 17.46 -11.28
C ARG A 112 31.19 18.05 -9.91
N ILE A 113 31.04 19.36 -9.75
CA ILE A 113 31.28 20.03 -8.46
C ILE A 113 30.40 19.42 -7.35
N PHE A 114 29.18 18.98 -7.68
CA PHE A 114 28.28 18.30 -6.73
C PHE A 114 28.77 16.91 -6.29
N ASP A 115 29.57 16.20 -7.10
CA ASP A 115 30.18 14.93 -6.66
C ASP A 115 31.17 15.19 -5.50
N ARG A 116 31.67 16.43 -5.33
CA ARG A 116 32.48 16.85 -4.18
C ARG A 116 31.70 16.85 -2.86
N ILE A 117 30.40 17.18 -2.89
CA ILE A 117 29.53 17.18 -1.69
C ILE A 117 29.27 15.74 -1.24
N PHE A 118 29.01 14.84 -2.19
CA PHE A 118 28.85 13.41 -1.89
C PHE A 118 30.16 12.77 -1.37
N LEU A 119 31.32 13.22 -1.85
CA LEU A 119 32.64 12.80 -1.36
C LEU A 119 33.01 13.31 0.05
N VAL A 120 32.34 14.34 0.56
CA VAL A 120 32.54 14.89 1.92
C VAL A 120 31.52 14.34 2.92
N LEU A 121 30.33 13.93 2.47
CA LEU A 121 29.28 13.33 3.30
C LEU A 121 29.55 11.87 3.70
N HIS A 122 30.61 11.25 3.16
CA HIS A 122 31.02 9.88 3.49
C HIS A 122 32.45 9.83 4.08
N GLU A 123 32.86 10.92 4.74
CA GLU A 123 33.97 10.96 5.71
C GLU A 123 33.40 11.01 7.14
#